data_AF-A0A4Q7EH07-F1
#
_entry.id   AF-A0A4Q7EH07-F1
#
_cell.length_a   1.000
_cell.length_b   1.000
_cell.length_c   1.000
_cell.angle_alpha   90.00
_cell.angle_beta   90.00
_cell.angle_gamma   90.00
#
_symmetry.space_group_name_H-M   'P 1'
#
loop_
_entity.id
_entity.type
_entity.pdbx_description
1 polymer ?
#
loop_
_entity_poly.entity_id
_entity_poly.type
_entity_poly.pdbx_seq_one_letter_code
_entity_poly.pdbx_strand_id
1 'polypeptide(L)'
;MTPLDAATQRSLTAALYAYLNDYGGDSIDEVRAIAGAILAAKEQAGEWSLPGWEVEQWVDTLVADVDLSQPLPSIWQAADQQLAHQAQHWREQLAVKTRATVDAYLQQYSFTEGLSLHQLVATVLPLVTDATLPRDTARQLIETVSSQVDLSSVSDRVIDRKWVLLAEQVHQLWQQRDMANSVTDVMQAYVHKFQPAAVDIGESLIEQAVEAVSNSKLKLGLDTELTPDTRKLLIKQVMLQVKLRDMSSPPVKTALEIAQDLHNEVVRYRHDRGLDDPNYWPTTTTSAANDDSSALGGEISIGINVRPRPSDPESTGNISSTDS
;
A
#
# COMPACT_ATOMS: atom_id res chain seq x y z
N MET A 1 11.05 -6.41 14.48
CA MET A 1 9.93 -5.52 14.85
C MET A 1 10.36 -4.70 16.04
N THR A 2 10.47 -3.39 15.88
CA THR A 2 10.43 -2.50 17.04
C THR A 2 8.94 -2.29 17.31
N PRO A 3 8.35 -2.88 18.37
CA PRO A 3 6.96 -2.60 18.70
C PRO A 3 6.79 -1.09 18.87
N LEU A 4 5.58 -0.57 18.60
CA LEU A 4 5.22 0.78 19.03
C LEU A 4 5.67 0.93 20.48
N ASP A 5 6.49 1.94 20.76
CA ASP A 5 6.63 2.31 22.14
C ASP A 5 5.22 2.71 22.64
N ALA A 6 4.87 2.24 23.84
CA ALA A 6 3.52 2.41 24.35
C ALA A 6 3.14 3.90 24.55
N ALA A 7 4.11 4.81 24.56
CA ALA A 7 3.84 6.25 24.68
C ALA A 7 3.40 6.84 23.33
N THR A 8 4.04 6.45 22.23
CA THR A 8 3.69 6.83 20.87
C THR A 8 2.29 6.34 20.52
N GLN A 9 1.97 5.08 20.85
CA GLN A 9 0.62 4.54 20.62
C GLN A 9 -0.44 5.37 21.36
N ARG A 10 -0.22 5.64 22.65
CA ARG A 10 -1.17 6.42 23.46
C ARG A 10 -1.36 7.84 22.91
N SER A 11 -0.28 8.51 22.50
CA SER A 11 -0.38 9.86 21.92
C SER A 11 -1.15 9.86 20.60
N LEU A 12 -0.91 8.87 19.72
CA LEU A 12 -1.65 8.75 18.46
C LEU A 12 -3.14 8.45 18.69
N THR A 13 -3.47 7.55 19.61
CA THR A 13 -4.85 7.27 20.00
C THR A 13 -5.52 8.48 20.64
N ALA A 14 -4.81 9.24 21.49
CA ALA A 14 -5.33 10.48 22.07
C ALA A 14 -5.59 11.55 21.01
N ALA A 15 -4.70 11.70 20.03
CA ALA A 15 -4.90 12.60 18.89
C ALA A 15 -6.07 12.17 18.01
N LEU A 16 -6.28 10.86 17.82
CA LEU A 16 -7.45 10.32 17.11
C LEU A 16 -8.75 10.70 17.83
N TYR A 17 -8.83 10.53 19.15
CA TYR A 17 -10.01 10.94 19.90
C TYR A 17 -10.22 12.45 19.91
N ALA A 18 -9.15 13.25 20.05
CA ALA A 18 -9.23 14.70 19.94
C ALA A 18 -9.77 15.13 18.57
N TYR A 19 -9.30 14.48 17.50
CA TYR A 19 -9.80 14.72 16.15
C TYR A 19 -11.29 14.39 16.02
N LEU A 20 -11.69 13.18 16.43
CA LEU A 20 -13.08 12.73 16.32
C LEU A 20 -14.03 13.64 17.11
N ASN A 21 -13.58 14.19 18.24
CA ASN A 21 -14.35 15.16 19.01
C ASN A 21 -14.51 16.51 18.29
N ASP A 22 -13.43 17.04 17.70
CA ASP A 22 -13.43 18.39 17.14
C ASP A 22 -13.99 18.44 15.70
N TYR A 23 -13.86 17.36 14.93
CA TYR A 23 -14.18 17.31 13.50
C TYR A 23 -15.18 16.21 13.09
N GLY A 24 -15.46 15.25 13.98
CA GLY A 24 -16.33 14.12 13.68
C GLY A 24 -15.61 12.93 13.03
N GLY A 25 -16.39 11.89 12.74
CA GLY A 25 -15.94 10.61 12.18
C GLY A 25 -17.05 9.58 12.31
N ASP A 26 -17.93 9.52 11.32
CA ASP A 26 -19.26 8.91 11.45
C ASP A 26 -19.27 7.41 11.14
N SER A 27 -18.13 6.88 10.67
CA SER A 27 -17.98 5.47 10.30
C SER A 27 -16.58 4.97 10.61
N ILE A 28 -16.43 3.65 10.77
CA ILE A 28 -15.11 3.03 10.96
C ILE A 28 -14.17 3.33 9.80
N ASP A 29 -14.66 3.35 8.56
CA ASP A 29 -13.83 3.71 7.40
C ASP A 29 -13.31 5.15 7.49
N GLU A 30 -14.13 6.07 8.00
CA GLU A 30 -13.71 7.44 8.27
C GLU A 30 -12.71 7.54 9.42
N VAL A 31 -12.90 6.79 10.51
CA VAL A 31 -11.93 6.71 11.62
C VAL A 31 -10.58 6.19 11.11
N ARG A 32 -10.59 5.18 10.23
CA ARG A 32 -9.37 4.65 9.59
C ARG A 32 -8.69 5.72 8.72
N ALA A 33 -9.46 6.45 7.93
CA ALA A 33 -8.95 7.55 7.12
C ALA A 33 -8.34 8.68 7.97
N ILE A 34 -8.95 9.00 9.12
CA ILE A 34 -8.47 9.99 10.09
C ILE A 34 -7.18 9.51 10.77
N ALA A 35 -7.16 8.28 11.28
CA ALA A 35 -5.95 7.67 11.83
C ALA A 35 -4.81 7.76 10.81
N GLY A 36 -5.10 7.43 9.56
CA GLY A 36 -4.18 7.58 8.45
C GLY A 36 -3.66 9.00 8.21
N ALA A 37 -4.53 10.01 8.32
CA ALA A 37 -4.13 11.42 8.22
C ALA A 37 -3.25 11.88 9.39
N ILE A 38 -3.52 11.39 10.60
CA ILE A 38 -2.65 11.60 11.76
C ILE A 38 -1.28 10.98 11.51
N LEU A 39 -1.24 9.78 10.89
CA LEU A 39 0.02 9.15 10.53
C LEU A 39 0.84 10.02 9.57
N ALA A 40 0.19 10.49 8.50
CA ALA A 40 0.80 11.33 7.47
C ALA A 40 1.25 12.71 8.01
N ALA A 41 0.50 13.31 8.92
CA ALA A 41 0.86 14.60 9.52
C ALA A 41 2.19 14.55 10.29
N LYS A 42 2.43 13.49 11.06
CA LYS A 42 3.72 13.26 11.72
C LYS A 42 4.85 12.97 10.74
N GLU A 43 4.56 12.30 9.61
CA GLU A 43 5.56 12.00 8.56
C GLU A 43 6.02 13.30 7.91
N GLN A 44 5.07 14.18 7.60
CA GLN A 44 5.36 15.50 7.07
C GLN A 44 6.13 16.39 8.06
N ALA A 45 5.88 16.24 9.35
CA ALA A 45 6.63 16.94 10.40
C ALA A 45 8.07 16.40 10.57
N GLY A 46 8.43 15.30 9.90
CA GLY A 46 9.73 14.64 10.04
C GLY A 46 9.92 13.94 11.38
N GLU A 47 8.84 13.75 12.15
CA GLU A 47 8.87 13.09 13.46
C GLU A 47 9.03 11.58 13.34
N TRP A 48 8.68 11.02 12.18
CA TRP A 48 8.89 9.61 11.84
C TRP A 48 8.93 9.39 10.32
N SER A 49 9.34 8.18 9.94
CA SER A 49 9.27 7.68 8.57
C SER A 49 8.89 6.21 8.65
N LEU A 50 7.67 5.87 8.26
CA LEU A 50 7.20 4.49 8.24
C LEU A 50 7.26 3.95 6.81
N PRO A 51 7.76 2.72 6.59
CA PRO A 51 7.55 2.02 5.34
C PRO A 51 6.06 1.91 5.01
N GLY A 52 5.67 2.03 3.75
CA GLY A 52 4.25 2.15 3.39
C GLY A 52 3.36 0.93 3.70
N TRP A 53 3.96 -0.22 4.02
CA TRP A 53 3.30 -1.42 4.50
C TRP A 53 3.05 -1.41 6.02
N GLU A 54 3.88 -0.71 6.80
CA GLU A 54 3.66 -0.54 8.24
C GLU A 54 2.44 0.36 8.45
N VAL A 55 2.30 1.41 7.64
CA VAL A 55 1.22 2.39 7.78
C VAL A 55 -0.18 1.76 7.90
N GLU A 56 -0.52 0.73 7.11
CA GLU A 56 -1.84 0.08 7.20
C GLU A 56 -2.01 -0.69 8.54
N GLN A 57 -0.97 -1.38 9.00
CA GLN A 57 -1.00 -2.09 10.29
C GLN A 57 -1.14 -1.12 11.47
N TRP A 58 -0.52 0.05 11.34
CA TRP A 58 -0.64 1.11 12.35
C TRP A 58 -2.04 1.70 12.36
N VAL A 59 -2.66 1.93 11.20
CA VAL A 59 -4.07 2.32 11.12
C VAL A 59 -4.96 1.27 11.79
N ASP A 60 -4.78 -0.01 11.48
CA ASP A 60 -5.53 -1.10 12.11
C ASP A 60 -5.38 -1.09 13.64
N THR A 61 -4.15 -0.95 14.13
CA THR A 61 -3.86 -0.91 15.57
C THR A 61 -4.51 0.29 16.27
N LEU A 62 -4.51 1.46 15.64
CA LEU A 62 -5.11 2.67 16.23
C LEU A 62 -6.64 2.61 16.28
N VAL A 63 -7.25 1.93 15.30
CA VAL A 63 -8.71 1.86 15.15
C VAL A 63 -9.32 0.69 15.92
N ALA A 64 -8.53 -0.34 16.23
CA ALA A 64 -9.01 -1.59 16.84
C ALA A 64 -9.86 -1.39 18.11
N ASP A 65 -9.53 -0.39 18.93
CA ASP A 65 -10.20 -0.10 20.19
C ASP A 65 -11.20 1.05 20.12
N VAL A 66 -11.46 1.61 18.92
CA VAL A 66 -12.40 2.74 18.75
C VAL A 66 -13.83 2.22 18.68
N ASP A 67 -14.62 2.54 19.70
CA ASP A 67 -16.07 2.29 19.73
C ASP A 67 -16.84 3.61 19.57
N LEU A 68 -17.37 3.84 18.37
CA LEU A 68 -18.17 5.03 18.04
C LEU A 68 -19.53 5.07 18.76
N SER A 69 -19.96 3.98 19.40
CA SER A 69 -21.20 3.93 20.19
C SER A 69 -21.02 4.49 21.61
N GLN A 70 -19.78 4.63 22.07
CA GLN A 70 -19.45 5.17 23.38
C GLN A 70 -19.12 6.67 23.28
N PRO A 71 -19.38 7.45 24.34
CA PRO A 71 -18.90 8.82 24.40
C PRO A 71 -17.36 8.83 24.32
N LEU A 72 -16.84 9.65 23.41
CA LEU A 72 -15.40 9.79 23.22
C LEU A 72 -14.73 10.35 24.48
N PRO A 73 -13.53 9.88 24.86
CA PRO A 73 -12.78 10.46 25.97
C PRO A 73 -12.50 11.94 25.69
N SER A 74 -12.83 12.82 26.64
CA SER A 74 -12.69 14.28 26.47
C SER A 74 -11.42 14.88 27.09
N ILE A 75 -10.49 14.03 27.53
CA ILE A 75 -9.26 14.45 28.24
C ILE A 75 -8.06 14.04 27.39
N TRP A 76 -7.46 15.01 26.72
CA TRP A 76 -6.24 14.87 25.94
C TRP A 76 -5.29 16.05 26.22
N GLN A 77 -4.02 15.91 25.85
CA GLN A 77 -3.03 16.97 26.03
C GLN A 77 -3.10 17.97 24.87
N ALA A 78 -2.58 19.18 25.08
CA ALA A 78 -2.52 20.20 24.02
C ALA A 78 -1.76 19.71 22.78
N ALA A 79 -0.75 18.85 22.95
CA ALA A 79 0.00 18.25 21.85
C ALA A 79 -0.86 17.30 21.00
N ASP A 80 -1.75 16.53 21.63
CA ASP A 80 -2.65 15.60 20.92
C ASP A 80 -3.67 16.38 20.07
N GLN A 81 -4.21 17.47 20.63
CA GLN A 81 -5.11 18.37 19.90
C GLN A 81 -4.38 19.07 18.74
N GLN A 82 -3.15 19.54 18.97
CA GLN A 82 -2.34 20.14 17.90
C GLN A 82 -2.13 19.14 16.75
N LEU A 83 -1.84 17.88 17.05
CA LEU A 83 -1.69 16.84 16.03
C LEU A 83 -3.00 16.58 15.27
N ALA A 84 -4.15 16.59 15.97
CA ALA A 84 -5.47 16.51 15.33
C ALA A 84 -5.71 17.68 14.35
N HIS A 85 -5.42 18.92 14.76
CA HIS A 85 -5.49 20.09 13.87
C HIS A 85 -4.56 19.95 12.65
N GLN A 86 -3.33 19.47 12.85
CA GLN A 86 -2.38 19.25 11.76
C GLN A 86 -2.89 18.19 10.77
N ALA A 87 -3.45 17.09 11.27
CA ALA A 87 -4.06 16.06 10.43
C ALA A 87 -5.23 16.60 9.61
N GLN A 88 -6.11 17.41 10.22
CA GLN A 88 -7.22 18.03 9.49
C GLN A 88 -6.71 18.96 8.40
N HIS A 89 -5.77 19.84 8.77
CA HIS A 89 -5.19 20.79 7.83
C HIS A 89 -4.48 20.08 6.67
N TRP A 90 -3.76 18.99 6.95
CA TRP A 90 -3.12 18.18 5.95
C TRP A 90 -4.14 17.59 4.95
N ARG A 91 -5.26 17.03 5.44
CA ARG A 91 -6.33 16.50 4.57
C ARG A 91 -6.92 17.58 3.66
N GLU A 92 -7.22 18.75 4.22
CA GLU A 92 -7.77 19.89 3.49
C GLU A 92 -6.80 20.39 2.41
N GLN A 93 -5.52 20.57 2.79
CA GLN A 93 -4.48 20.98 1.85
C GLN A 93 -4.33 19.96 0.71
N LEU A 94 -4.31 18.67 1.04
CA LEU A 94 -4.18 17.61 0.04
C LEU A 94 -5.36 17.63 -0.92
N ALA A 95 -6.60 17.71 -0.41
CA ALA A 95 -7.79 17.82 -1.24
C ALA A 95 -7.75 19.04 -2.18
N VAL A 96 -7.32 20.21 -1.67
CA VAL A 96 -7.16 21.43 -2.48
C VAL A 96 -6.10 21.25 -3.57
N LYS A 97 -4.93 20.70 -3.24
CA LYS A 97 -3.85 20.43 -4.21
C LYS A 97 -4.31 19.45 -5.28
N THR A 98 -4.94 18.35 -4.88
CA THR A 98 -5.46 17.33 -5.80
C THR A 98 -6.50 17.94 -6.74
N ARG A 99 -7.49 18.68 -6.19
CA ARG A 99 -8.52 19.34 -6.99
C ARG A 99 -7.93 20.34 -7.97
N ALA A 100 -7.01 21.19 -7.52
CA ALA A 100 -6.39 22.20 -8.39
C ALA A 100 -5.61 21.57 -9.54
N THR A 101 -4.92 20.45 -9.31
CA THR A 101 -4.23 19.69 -10.35
C THR A 101 -5.21 18.98 -11.30
N VAL A 102 -6.31 18.44 -10.79
CA VAL A 102 -7.39 17.85 -11.61
C VAL A 102 -8.03 18.92 -12.50
N ASP A 103 -8.39 20.07 -11.94
CA ASP A 103 -8.94 21.20 -12.69
C ASP A 103 -7.94 21.64 -13.78
N ALA A 104 -6.65 21.72 -13.46
CA ALA A 104 -5.59 22.05 -14.41
C ALA A 104 -5.51 21.05 -15.56
N TYR A 105 -5.58 19.76 -15.24
CA TYR A 105 -5.57 18.70 -16.24
C TYR A 105 -6.79 18.80 -17.15
N LEU A 106 -7.98 18.96 -16.59
CA LEU A 106 -9.23 19.03 -17.34
C LEU A 106 -9.33 20.29 -18.21
N GLN A 107 -8.68 21.39 -17.81
CA GLN A 107 -8.62 22.62 -18.62
C GLN A 107 -7.66 22.47 -19.82
N GLN A 108 -6.56 21.73 -19.65
CA GLN A 108 -5.53 21.59 -20.68
C GLN A 108 -5.73 20.40 -21.63
N TYR A 109 -6.25 19.31 -21.10
CA TYR A 109 -6.38 18.05 -21.81
C TYR A 109 -7.85 17.67 -21.92
N SER A 110 -8.29 17.36 -23.13
CA SER A 110 -9.64 16.88 -23.37
C SER A 110 -9.89 15.60 -22.58
N PHE A 111 -11.00 15.54 -21.86
CA PHE A 111 -11.46 14.31 -21.22
C PHE A 111 -11.72 13.27 -22.31
N THR A 112 -10.83 12.29 -22.42
CA THR A 112 -10.92 11.24 -23.44
C THR A 112 -11.93 10.18 -23.01
N GLU A 113 -12.59 9.55 -23.98
CA GLU A 113 -13.53 8.46 -23.72
C GLU A 113 -12.83 7.34 -22.92
N GLY A 114 -13.39 7.01 -21.75
CA GLY A 114 -12.91 5.93 -20.88
C GLY A 114 -12.09 6.36 -19.65
N LEU A 115 -11.77 7.64 -19.47
CA LEU A 115 -11.25 8.15 -18.19
C LEU A 115 -12.43 8.41 -17.25
N SER A 116 -12.43 7.82 -16.05
CA SER A 116 -13.32 8.27 -14.99
C SER A 116 -12.63 9.33 -14.14
N LEU A 117 -13.41 10.26 -13.57
CA LEU A 117 -12.87 11.27 -12.67
C LEU A 117 -12.16 10.65 -11.46
N HIS A 118 -12.68 9.53 -10.94
CA HIS A 118 -12.05 8.77 -9.86
C HIS A 118 -10.66 8.27 -10.24
N GLN A 119 -10.47 7.77 -11.46
CA GLN A 119 -9.16 7.33 -11.96
C GLN A 119 -8.19 8.49 -12.15
N LEU A 120 -8.68 9.64 -12.61
CA LEU A 120 -7.86 10.85 -12.73
C LEU A 120 -7.38 11.30 -11.34
N VAL A 121 -8.29 11.40 -10.36
CA VAL A 121 -7.95 11.78 -8.99
C VAL A 121 -6.96 10.78 -8.36
N ALA A 122 -7.17 9.48 -8.55
CA ALA A 122 -6.26 8.44 -8.08
C ALA A 122 -4.86 8.54 -8.72
N THR A 123 -4.77 9.04 -9.96
CA THR A 123 -3.48 9.28 -10.63
C THR A 123 -2.79 10.54 -10.10
N VAL A 124 -3.57 11.56 -9.74
CA VAL A 124 -3.06 12.83 -9.20
C VAL A 124 -2.56 12.68 -7.76
N LEU A 125 -3.24 11.89 -6.92
CA LEU A 125 -2.93 11.80 -5.49
C LEU A 125 -1.45 11.51 -5.18
N PRO A 126 -0.80 10.49 -5.79
CA PRO A 126 0.61 10.19 -5.56
C PRO A 126 1.60 11.30 -5.96
N LEU A 127 1.18 12.21 -6.85
CA LEU A 127 2.00 13.34 -7.31
C LEU A 127 1.98 14.52 -6.34
N VAL A 128 0.85 14.73 -5.66
CA VAL A 128 0.65 15.89 -4.79
C VAL A 128 0.82 15.58 -3.30
N THR A 129 1.00 14.30 -2.95
CA THR A 129 1.31 13.85 -1.60
C THR A 129 2.80 13.60 -1.41
N ASP A 130 3.34 14.18 -0.34
CA ASP A 130 4.71 13.99 0.10
C ASP A 130 4.83 12.90 1.19
N ALA A 131 3.68 12.41 1.69
CA ALA A 131 3.59 11.37 2.71
C ALA A 131 3.02 10.07 2.14
N THR A 132 3.24 8.96 2.84
CA THR A 132 2.60 7.69 2.53
C THR A 132 1.10 7.82 2.72
N LEU A 133 0.33 7.49 1.67
CA LEU A 133 -1.13 7.54 1.72
C LEU A 133 -1.72 6.18 2.13
N PRO A 134 -2.43 6.09 3.27
CA PRO A 134 -3.19 4.91 3.67
C PRO A 134 -4.38 4.69 2.75
N ARG A 135 -4.81 3.42 2.61
CA ARG A 135 -5.89 3.05 1.67
C ARG A 135 -7.18 3.83 1.90
N ASP A 136 -7.67 3.88 3.13
CA ASP A 136 -8.98 4.46 3.43
C ASP A 136 -8.95 5.99 3.34
N THR A 137 -7.82 6.62 3.72
CA THR A 137 -7.56 8.04 3.46
C THR A 137 -7.57 8.35 1.96
N ALA A 138 -6.94 7.52 1.14
CA ALA A 138 -6.94 7.68 -0.31
C ALA A 138 -8.34 7.55 -0.89
N ARG A 139 -9.10 6.53 -0.50
CA ARG A 139 -10.47 6.30 -0.99
C ARG A 139 -11.37 7.50 -0.69
N GLN A 140 -11.36 7.98 0.55
CA GLN A 140 -12.16 9.13 0.95
C GLN A 140 -11.75 10.42 0.21
N LEU A 141 -10.46 10.65 -0.01
CA LEU A 141 -9.98 11.79 -0.81
C LEU A 141 -10.40 11.68 -2.28
N ILE A 142 -10.36 10.48 -2.86
CA ILE A 142 -10.82 10.24 -4.23
C ILE A 142 -12.29 10.62 -4.35
N GLU A 143 -13.14 10.13 -3.45
CA GLU A 143 -14.58 10.41 -3.45
C GLU A 143 -14.87 11.90 -3.21
N THR A 144 -14.20 12.50 -2.23
CA THR A 144 -14.37 13.91 -1.86
C THR A 144 -13.97 14.82 -3.02
N VAL A 145 -12.80 14.63 -3.60
CA VAL A 145 -12.35 15.47 -4.72
C VAL A 145 -13.20 15.22 -5.96
N SER A 146 -13.55 13.97 -6.26
CA SER A 146 -14.37 13.64 -7.43
C SER A 146 -15.77 14.27 -7.34
N SER A 147 -16.37 14.35 -6.16
CA SER A 147 -17.69 14.99 -5.96
C SER A 147 -17.64 16.52 -6.03
N GLN A 148 -16.48 17.14 -5.79
CA GLN A 148 -16.29 18.60 -5.77
C GLN A 148 -15.85 19.20 -7.11
N VAL A 149 -15.42 18.38 -8.06
CA VAL A 149 -15.03 18.84 -9.40
C VAL A 149 -16.30 19.13 -10.19
N ASP A 150 -16.39 20.35 -10.69
CA ASP A 150 -17.49 20.81 -11.53
C ASP A 150 -16.98 21.00 -12.96
N LEU A 151 -17.22 19.99 -13.80
CA LEU A 151 -16.78 19.96 -15.19
C LEU A 151 -17.31 21.14 -16.01
N SER A 152 -18.44 21.74 -15.63
CA SER A 152 -19.06 22.83 -16.37
C SER A 152 -18.32 24.17 -16.20
N SER A 153 -17.59 24.34 -15.09
CA SER A 153 -16.88 25.58 -14.77
C SER A 153 -15.36 25.48 -14.87
N VAL A 154 -14.80 24.32 -15.24
CA VAL A 154 -13.33 24.12 -15.31
C VAL A 154 -12.68 25.08 -16.32
N SER A 155 -13.29 25.29 -17.49
CA SER A 155 -12.70 26.11 -18.57
C SER A 155 -12.46 27.56 -18.16
N ASP A 156 -13.27 28.08 -17.24
CA ASP A 156 -13.33 29.49 -16.89
C ASP A 156 -12.45 29.83 -15.67
N ARG A 157 -11.82 28.83 -15.06
CA ARG A 157 -10.98 29.01 -13.87
C ARG A 157 -9.60 29.54 -14.25
N VAL A 158 -9.12 30.47 -13.44
CA VAL A 158 -7.72 30.91 -13.48
C VAL A 158 -6.88 29.92 -12.68
N ILE A 159 -5.99 29.21 -13.37
CA ILE A 159 -5.16 28.15 -12.79
C ILE A 159 -3.72 28.62 -12.68
N ASP A 160 -3.15 28.50 -11.48
CA ASP A 160 -1.75 28.80 -11.22
C ASP A 160 -0.84 27.85 -12.02
N ARG A 161 0.25 28.39 -12.57
CA ARG A 161 1.24 27.67 -13.37
C ARG A 161 1.80 26.43 -12.67
N LYS A 162 1.89 26.43 -11.33
CA LYS A 162 2.36 25.24 -10.61
C LYS A 162 1.44 24.02 -10.79
N TRP A 163 0.12 24.22 -10.92
CA TRP A 163 -0.84 23.14 -11.12
C TRP A 163 -0.84 22.64 -12.56
N VAL A 164 -0.56 23.54 -13.50
CA VAL A 164 -0.30 23.19 -14.91
C VAL A 164 0.88 22.23 -15.03
N LEU A 165 2.01 22.50 -14.37
CA LEU A 165 3.17 21.61 -14.41
C LEU A 165 2.87 20.22 -13.83
N LEU A 166 2.05 20.17 -12.77
CA LEU A 166 1.60 18.89 -12.22
C LEU A 166 0.62 18.18 -13.16
N ALA A 167 -0.26 18.90 -13.85
CA ALA A 167 -1.14 18.32 -14.87
C ALA A 167 -0.37 17.72 -16.06
N GLU A 168 0.73 18.34 -16.49
CA GLU A 168 1.63 17.77 -17.50
C GLU A 168 2.24 16.44 -17.03
N GLN A 169 2.66 16.35 -15.76
CA GLN A 169 3.15 15.10 -15.18
C GLN A 169 2.05 14.02 -15.09
N VAL A 170 0.83 14.42 -14.73
CA VAL A 170 -0.34 13.51 -14.76
C VAL A 170 -0.56 12.97 -16.17
N HIS A 171 -0.45 13.82 -17.20
CA HIS A 171 -0.60 13.39 -18.59
C HIS A 171 0.47 12.38 -19.00
N GLN A 172 1.73 12.59 -18.60
CA GLN A 172 2.81 11.64 -18.84
C GLN A 172 2.56 10.29 -18.16
N LEU A 173 2.10 10.29 -16.91
CA LEU A 173 1.73 9.04 -16.22
C LEU A 173 0.54 8.34 -16.87
N TRP A 174 -0.43 9.12 -17.36
CA TRP A 174 -1.57 8.58 -18.08
C TRP A 174 -1.15 7.86 -19.37
N GLN A 175 -0.15 8.38 -20.09
CA GLN A 175 0.42 7.66 -21.24
C GLN A 175 1.06 6.32 -20.86
N GLN A 176 1.45 6.14 -19.59
CA GLN A 176 1.99 4.89 -19.03
C GLN A 176 0.93 4.00 -18.38
N ARG A 177 -0.36 4.33 -18.48
CA ARG A 177 -1.48 3.59 -17.88
C ARG A 177 -1.42 2.09 -18.13
N ASP A 178 -1.19 1.68 -19.38
CA ASP A 178 -1.21 0.27 -19.73
C ASP A 178 -0.02 -0.48 -19.12
N MET A 179 1.07 0.22 -18.81
CA MET A 179 2.16 -0.34 -18.01
C MET A 179 1.76 -0.42 -16.54
N ALA A 180 1.21 0.65 -15.96
CA ALA A 180 0.73 0.66 -14.57
C ALA A 180 -0.27 -0.47 -14.31
N ASN A 181 -1.22 -0.68 -15.22
CA ASN A 181 -2.21 -1.76 -15.14
C ASN A 181 -1.54 -3.14 -15.22
N SER A 182 -0.63 -3.36 -16.18
CA SER A 182 0.09 -4.64 -16.29
C SER A 182 0.89 -4.95 -15.02
N VAL A 183 1.60 -3.97 -14.47
CA VAL A 183 2.37 -4.15 -13.23
C VAL A 183 1.43 -4.43 -12.06
N THR A 184 0.32 -3.68 -11.95
CA THR A 184 -0.71 -3.93 -10.92
C THR A 184 -1.27 -5.34 -11.02
N ASP A 185 -1.58 -5.83 -12.22
CA ASP A 185 -2.08 -7.19 -12.44
C ASP A 185 -1.04 -8.25 -12.00
N VAL A 186 0.25 -8.03 -12.31
CA VAL A 186 1.36 -8.89 -11.84
C VAL A 186 1.44 -8.89 -10.31
N MET A 187 1.37 -7.73 -9.68
CA MET A 187 1.39 -7.61 -8.23
C MET A 187 0.19 -8.33 -7.60
N GLN A 188 -1.00 -8.21 -8.17
CA GLN A 188 -2.17 -8.96 -7.70
C GLN A 188 -2.00 -10.46 -7.87
N ALA A 189 -1.46 -10.90 -9.01
CA ALA A 189 -1.18 -12.31 -9.24
C ALA A 189 -0.16 -12.85 -8.23
N TYR A 190 0.85 -12.05 -7.91
CA TYR A 190 1.84 -12.35 -6.89
C TYR A 190 1.19 -12.49 -5.51
N VAL A 191 0.34 -11.54 -5.13
CA VAL A 191 -0.40 -11.59 -3.85
C VAL A 191 -1.32 -12.81 -3.78
N HIS A 192 -2.11 -13.03 -4.83
CA HIS A 192 -3.04 -14.16 -4.90
C HIS A 192 -2.33 -15.51 -4.79
N LYS A 193 -1.18 -15.67 -5.47
CA LYS A 193 -0.47 -16.94 -5.57
C LYS A 193 0.40 -17.25 -4.36
N PHE A 194 1.12 -16.25 -3.85
CA PHE A 194 2.13 -16.45 -2.81
C PHE A 194 1.68 -15.99 -1.43
N GLN A 195 0.57 -15.26 -1.34
CA GLN A 195 0.04 -14.67 -0.09
C GLN A 195 1.15 -14.05 0.77
N PRO A 196 2.03 -13.23 0.17
CA PRO A 196 3.09 -12.57 0.92
C PRO A 196 2.45 -11.70 2.01
N ALA A 197 3.13 -11.56 3.15
CA ALA A 197 2.72 -10.55 4.11
C ALA A 197 2.79 -9.17 3.42
N ALA A 198 1.93 -8.22 3.78
CA ALA A 198 1.96 -6.86 3.23
C ALA A 198 3.36 -6.22 3.32
N VAL A 199 4.16 -6.65 4.31
CA VAL A 199 5.58 -6.35 4.55
C VAL A 199 6.48 -6.60 3.35
N ASP A 200 6.19 -7.63 2.55
CA ASP A 200 7.02 -8.04 1.43
C ASP A 200 6.66 -7.30 0.14
N ILE A 201 5.54 -6.57 0.11
CA ILE A 201 5.10 -5.75 -1.03
C ILE A 201 5.61 -4.31 -0.85
N GLY A 202 6.92 -4.14 -0.98
CA GLY A 202 7.58 -2.84 -0.94
C GLY A 202 7.77 -2.19 -2.32
N GLU A 203 8.27 -0.96 -2.32
CA GLU A 203 8.67 -0.23 -3.55
C GLU A 203 9.63 -1.04 -4.42
N SER A 204 10.58 -1.76 -3.80
CA SER A 204 11.56 -2.59 -4.50
C SER A 204 10.94 -3.75 -5.27
N LEU A 205 9.90 -4.39 -4.72
CA LEU A 205 9.20 -5.49 -5.40
C LEU A 205 8.42 -4.95 -6.60
N ILE A 206 7.80 -3.78 -6.45
CA ILE A 206 7.09 -3.11 -7.55
C ILE A 206 8.08 -2.63 -8.61
N GLU A 207 9.25 -2.12 -8.21
CA GLU A 207 10.31 -1.75 -9.14
C GLU A 207 10.78 -2.93 -9.99
N GLN A 208 10.99 -4.10 -9.36
CA GLN A 208 11.30 -5.33 -10.08
C GLN A 208 10.16 -5.77 -11.00
N ALA A 209 8.90 -5.60 -10.58
CA ALA A 209 7.75 -5.88 -11.43
C ALA A 209 7.66 -4.91 -12.63
N VAL A 210 7.96 -3.62 -12.45
CA VAL A 210 8.07 -2.63 -13.53
C VAL A 210 9.15 -3.04 -14.52
N GLU A 211 10.32 -3.48 -14.03
CA GLU A 211 11.41 -3.94 -14.88
C GLU A 211 11.04 -5.21 -15.66
N ALA A 212 10.42 -6.19 -15.01
CA ALA A 212 9.96 -7.43 -15.65
C ALA A 212 8.91 -7.15 -16.73
N VAL A 213 7.93 -6.28 -16.46
CA VAL A 213 6.91 -5.88 -17.43
C VAL A 213 7.54 -5.10 -18.58
N SER A 214 8.45 -4.15 -18.31
CA SER A 214 9.12 -3.39 -19.37
C SER A 214 9.93 -4.30 -20.29
N ASN A 215 10.72 -5.23 -19.72
CA ASN A 215 11.48 -6.21 -20.48
C ASN A 215 10.59 -7.14 -21.33
N SER A 216 9.39 -7.46 -20.84
CA SER A 216 8.41 -8.22 -21.61
C SER A 216 7.84 -7.42 -22.80
N LYS A 217 7.61 -6.11 -22.65
CA LYS A 217 7.08 -5.23 -23.69
C LYS A 217 8.13 -4.84 -24.75
N LEU A 218 9.39 -4.68 -24.35
CA LEU A 218 10.53 -4.54 -25.27
C LEU A 218 10.67 -5.74 -26.20
N LYS A 219 10.45 -6.97 -25.70
CA LYS A 219 10.40 -8.19 -26.53
C LYS A 219 9.25 -8.19 -27.56
N LEU A 220 8.22 -7.36 -27.33
CA LEU A 220 7.07 -7.17 -28.23
C LEU A 220 7.24 -5.96 -29.16
N GLY A 221 8.40 -5.29 -29.17
CA GLY A 221 8.69 -4.16 -30.05
C GLY A 221 8.05 -2.84 -29.64
N LEU A 222 7.62 -2.71 -28.38
CA LEU A 222 7.17 -1.45 -27.80
C LEU A 222 8.37 -0.75 -27.14
N ASP A 223 8.67 0.46 -27.58
CA ASP A 223 9.71 1.29 -26.98
C ASP A 223 9.19 1.87 -25.65
N THR A 224 9.73 1.40 -24.54
CA THR A 224 9.31 1.76 -23.18
C THR A 224 10.50 2.29 -22.37
N GLU A 225 11.22 3.27 -22.92
CA GLU A 225 12.16 4.06 -22.13
C GLU A 225 11.39 4.96 -21.14
N LEU A 226 11.53 4.65 -19.85
CA LEU A 226 11.03 5.47 -18.76
C LEU A 226 12.17 6.33 -18.21
N THR A 227 11.95 7.63 -18.10
CA THR A 227 12.86 8.48 -17.31
C THR A 227 12.83 8.05 -15.83
N PRO A 228 13.90 8.31 -15.05
CA PRO A 228 13.92 7.98 -13.62
C PRO A 228 12.74 8.58 -12.85
N ASP A 229 12.36 9.81 -13.18
CA ASP A 229 11.25 10.51 -12.53
C ASP A 229 9.90 9.85 -12.86
N THR A 230 9.65 9.52 -14.15
CA THR A 230 8.42 8.83 -14.56
C THR A 230 8.35 7.43 -13.95
N ARG A 231 9.48 6.73 -13.83
CA ARG A 231 9.55 5.42 -13.16
C ARG A 231 9.16 5.52 -11.69
N LYS A 232 9.72 6.48 -10.95
CA LYS A 232 9.39 6.69 -9.53
C LYS A 232 7.91 6.99 -9.33
N LEU A 233 7.34 7.82 -10.19
CA LEU A 233 5.92 8.15 -10.17
C LEU A 233 5.02 6.96 -10.52
N LEU A 234 5.42 6.15 -11.50
CA LEU A 234 4.74 4.90 -11.86
C LEU A 234 4.70 3.93 -10.67
N ILE A 235 5.82 3.76 -9.96
CA ILE A 235 5.90 2.91 -8.75
C ILE A 235 4.88 3.39 -7.71
N LYS A 236 4.86 4.69 -7.39
CA LYS A 236 3.89 5.26 -6.44
C LYS A 236 2.44 5.06 -6.88
N GLN A 237 2.16 5.21 -8.18
CA GLN A 237 0.83 4.99 -8.74
C GLN A 237 0.41 3.52 -8.62
N VAL A 238 1.29 2.59 -8.98
CA VAL A 238 1.04 1.15 -8.85
C VAL A 238 0.83 0.75 -7.38
N MET A 239 1.64 1.29 -6.46
CA MET A 239 1.43 1.07 -5.02
C MET A 239 0.03 1.45 -4.59
N LEU A 240 -0.41 2.66 -4.96
CA LEU A 240 -1.75 3.12 -4.62
C LEU A 240 -2.83 2.24 -5.28
N GLN A 241 -2.66 1.88 -6.56
CA GLN A 241 -3.61 1.01 -7.27
C GLN A 241 -3.74 -0.38 -6.64
N VAL A 242 -2.62 -0.99 -6.24
CA VAL A 242 -2.60 -2.28 -5.54
C VAL A 242 -3.32 -2.18 -4.19
N LYS A 243 -3.11 -1.08 -3.44
CA LYS A 243 -3.82 -0.83 -2.17
C LYS A 243 -5.33 -0.65 -2.36
N LEU A 244 -5.74 0.02 -3.43
CA LEU A 244 -7.15 0.36 -3.68
C LEU A 244 -7.96 -0.78 -4.29
N ARG A 245 -7.34 -1.74 -4.98
CA ARG A 245 -8.05 -2.86 -5.62
C ARG A 245 -8.42 -3.93 -4.61
N ASP A 246 -9.71 -4.28 -4.58
CA ASP A 246 -10.18 -5.48 -3.90
C ASP A 246 -9.71 -6.74 -4.65
N MET A 247 -9.21 -7.74 -3.91
CA MET A 247 -8.62 -8.97 -4.47
C MET A 247 -9.65 -9.97 -5.03
N SER A 248 -10.86 -9.52 -5.38
CA SER A 248 -11.99 -10.39 -5.68
C SER A 248 -11.95 -11.04 -7.08
N SER A 249 -11.14 -10.51 -8.00
CA SER A 249 -11.02 -11.04 -9.37
C SER A 249 -9.77 -11.90 -9.54
N PRO A 250 -9.88 -13.13 -10.10
CA PRO A 250 -8.74 -14.00 -10.32
C PRO A 250 -7.77 -13.41 -11.37
N PRO A 251 -6.45 -13.49 -11.14
CA PRO A 251 -5.44 -12.89 -12.01
C PRO A 251 -5.38 -13.58 -13.38
N VAL A 252 -4.96 -12.82 -14.40
CA VAL A 252 -4.76 -13.33 -15.76
C VAL A 252 -3.49 -14.19 -15.86
N LYS A 253 -3.47 -15.14 -16.81
CA LYS A 253 -2.38 -16.12 -16.97
C LYS A 253 -0.99 -15.46 -17.13
N THR A 254 -0.90 -14.43 -17.96
CA THR A 254 0.36 -13.70 -18.18
C THR A 254 0.88 -13.03 -16.91
N ALA A 255 -0.01 -12.48 -16.09
CA ALA A 255 0.35 -11.89 -14.80
C ALA A 255 0.85 -12.95 -13.81
N LEU A 256 0.26 -14.16 -13.81
CA LEU A 256 0.70 -15.30 -13.00
C LEU A 256 2.09 -15.82 -13.39
N GLU A 257 2.40 -15.83 -14.69
CA GLU A 257 3.73 -16.23 -15.19
C GLU A 257 4.80 -15.23 -14.75
N ILE A 258 4.57 -13.92 -14.97
CA ILE A 258 5.52 -12.87 -14.54
C ILE A 258 5.65 -12.85 -13.01
N ALA A 259 4.55 -13.04 -12.26
CA ALA A 259 4.60 -13.14 -10.81
C ALA A 259 5.43 -14.34 -10.33
N GLN A 260 5.40 -15.46 -11.04
CA GLN A 260 6.24 -16.62 -10.73
C GLN A 260 7.72 -16.29 -10.97
N ASP A 261 8.06 -15.67 -12.08
CA ASP A 261 9.43 -15.27 -12.38
C ASP A 261 9.97 -14.28 -11.35
N LEU A 262 9.14 -13.30 -10.96
CA LEU A 262 9.43 -12.35 -9.89
C LEU A 262 9.68 -13.07 -8.56
N HIS A 263 8.83 -14.03 -8.20
CA HIS A 263 9.02 -14.81 -6.98
C HIS A 263 10.33 -15.60 -6.98
N ASN A 264 10.65 -16.26 -8.09
CA ASN A 264 11.88 -17.01 -8.24
C ASN A 264 13.11 -16.09 -8.08
N GLU A 265 13.05 -14.87 -8.59
CA GLU A 265 14.10 -13.86 -8.43
C GLU A 265 14.25 -13.42 -6.98
N VAL A 266 13.13 -13.15 -6.29
CA VAL A 266 13.13 -12.79 -4.86
C VAL A 266 13.71 -13.91 -4.01
N VAL A 267 13.31 -15.16 -4.26
CA VAL A 267 13.84 -16.34 -3.56
C VAL A 267 15.33 -16.48 -3.81
N ARG A 268 15.78 -16.35 -5.06
CA ARG A 268 17.21 -16.40 -5.40
C ARG A 268 18.00 -15.32 -4.66
N TYR A 269 17.49 -14.09 -4.64
CA TYR A 269 18.14 -12.98 -3.94
C TYR A 269 18.25 -13.22 -2.43
N ARG A 270 17.21 -13.77 -1.81
CA ARG A 270 17.23 -14.12 -0.37
C ARG A 270 18.24 -15.22 -0.10
N HIS A 271 18.26 -16.24 -0.95
CA HIS A 271 19.21 -17.35 -0.86
C HIS A 271 20.66 -16.88 -0.97
N ASP A 272 20.97 -16.07 -1.99
CA ASP A 272 22.32 -15.54 -2.26
C ASP A 272 22.85 -14.64 -1.13
N ARG A 273 21.95 -14.06 -0.31
CA ARG A 273 22.31 -13.22 0.84
C ARG A 273 22.18 -13.91 2.19
N GLY A 274 21.86 -15.21 2.21
CA GLY A 274 21.65 -15.96 3.45
C GLY A 274 20.49 -15.42 4.30
N LEU A 275 19.49 -14.81 3.67
CA LEU A 275 18.27 -14.27 4.29
C LEU A 275 17.13 -15.31 4.32
N ASP A 276 17.48 -16.58 4.08
CA ASP A 276 16.59 -17.72 4.22
C ASP A 276 16.45 -18.04 5.72
N ASP A 277 15.34 -17.58 6.32
CA ASP A 277 14.93 -18.02 7.64
C ASP A 277 14.51 -19.51 7.54
N PRO A 278 15.08 -20.44 8.32
CA PRO A 278 14.83 -21.89 8.16
C PRO A 278 13.39 -22.36 8.38
N ASN A 279 12.46 -21.45 8.73
CA ASN A 279 11.05 -21.77 8.96
C ASN A 279 10.12 -21.60 7.75
N TYR A 280 10.63 -21.23 6.58
CA TYR A 280 9.80 -21.07 5.38
C TYR A 280 10.40 -21.82 4.18
N TRP A 281 10.21 -23.13 4.17
CA TRP A 281 10.32 -23.92 2.94
C TRP A 281 8.91 -24.37 2.53
N PRO A 282 8.34 -23.84 1.43
CA PRO A 282 7.18 -24.47 0.83
C PRO A 282 7.64 -25.75 0.14
N THR A 283 7.46 -26.89 0.79
CA THR A 283 7.65 -28.19 0.13
C THR A 283 6.43 -28.46 -0.74
N THR A 284 6.57 -28.35 -2.06
CA THR A 284 5.61 -28.94 -3.00
C THR A 284 5.82 -30.45 -3.01
N THR A 285 5.10 -31.18 -2.16
CA THR A 285 4.98 -32.63 -2.31
C THR A 285 3.92 -32.93 -3.37
N THR A 286 4.36 -33.14 -4.61
CA THR A 286 3.56 -33.90 -5.58
C THR A 286 3.51 -35.34 -5.09
N SER A 287 2.33 -35.81 -4.65
CA SER A 287 2.12 -37.23 -4.41
C SER A 287 2.30 -37.96 -5.74
N ALA A 288 3.42 -38.67 -5.87
CA ALA A 288 3.58 -39.65 -6.94
C ALA A 288 2.64 -40.82 -6.63
N ALA A 289 1.41 -40.75 -7.14
CA ALA A 289 0.58 -41.92 -7.29
C ALA A 289 1.13 -42.71 -8.49
N ASN A 290 1.59 -43.93 -8.22
CA ASN A 290 2.00 -44.87 -9.24
C ASN A 290 0.87 -45.12 -10.26
N ASP A 291 1.31 -45.27 -11.50
CA ASP A 291 0.70 -45.94 -12.65
C ASP A 291 -0.72 -45.53 -13.13
N ASP A 292 -0.69 -45.10 -14.39
CA ASP A 292 -1.71 -45.17 -15.43
C ASP A 292 -3.02 -44.37 -15.30
N SER A 293 -3.05 -43.31 -16.11
CA SER A 293 -4.20 -42.58 -16.64
C SER A 293 -4.83 -41.49 -15.76
N SER A 294 -4.53 -40.23 -16.10
CA SER A 294 -5.53 -39.17 -16.33
C SER A 294 -4.87 -37.87 -16.77
N ALA A 295 -5.27 -37.38 -17.95
CA ALA A 295 -4.78 -36.17 -18.59
C ALA A 295 -5.47 -34.88 -18.10
N LEU A 296 -6.19 -34.91 -16.96
CA LEU A 296 -6.87 -33.75 -16.40
C LEU A 296 -6.89 -33.84 -14.87
N GLY A 297 -6.21 -32.91 -14.19
CA GLY A 297 -6.44 -32.54 -12.79
C GLY A 297 -6.10 -33.58 -11.72
N GLY A 298 -4.87 -33.55 -11.19
CA GLY A 298 -4.58 -34.12 -9.87
C GLY A 298 -4.85 -33.11 -8.76
N GLU A 299 -5.45 -33.55 -7.65
CA GLU A 299 -5.61 -32.73 -6.44
C GLU A 299 -4.26 -32.31 -5.88
N ILE A 300 -4.05 -31.01 -5.71
CA ILE A 300 -2.91 -30.45 -4.96
C ILE A 300 -3.36 -30.37 -3.50
N SER A 301 -2.88 -31.28 -2.66
CA SER A 301 -3.01 -31.16 -1.20
C SER A 301 -1.77 -30.48 -0.63
N ILE A 302 -1.97 -29.32 0.02
CA ILE A 302 -0.92 -28.58 0.74
C ILE A 302 -1.04 -28.95 2.22
N GLY A 303 -0.12 -29.78 2.71
CA GLY A 303 0.03 -30.08 4.13
C GLY A 303 1.06 -29.18 4.78
N ILE A 304 0.70 -28.48 5.87
CA ILE A 304 1.65 -27.79 6.74
C ILE A 304 2.25 -28.84 7.68
N ASN A 305 3.52 -29.20 7.50
CA ASN A 305 4.23 -30.05 8.43
C ASN A 305 4.93 -29.18 9.47
N VAL A 306 4.24 -28.86 10.56
CA VAL A 306 4.87 -28.20 11.72
C VAL A 306 5.69 -29.25 12.45
N ARG A 307 7.03 -29.22 12.31
CA ARG A 307 7.88 -30.04 13.17
C ARG A 307 7.72 -29.54 14.62
N PRO A 308 7.45 -30.43 15.59
CA PRO A 308 7.53 -30.05 16.99
C PRO A 308 8.93 -29.51 17.29
N ARG A 309 8.96 -28.36 17.95
CA ARG A 309 10.18 -27.74 18.47
C ARG A 309 10.97 -28.80 19.24
N PRO A 310 12.28 -28.98 19.01
CA PRO A 310 13.09 -29.81 19.88
C PRO A 310 12.93 -29.27 21.30
N SER A 311 12.37 -30.07 22.21
CA SER A 311 12.40 -29.77 23.62
C SER A 311 13.87 -29.77 24.05
N ASP A 312 14.35 -28.63 24.53
CA ASP A 312 15.69 -28.48 25.07
C ASP A 312 15.94 -29.58 26.13
N PRO A 313 17.09 -30.27 26.12
CA PRO A 313 17.38 -31.25 27.13
C PRO A 313 17.48 -30.57 28.50
N GLU A 314 16.72 -31.12 29.44
CA GLU A 314 16.72 -30.77 30.86
C GLU A 314 18.13 -30.51 31.38
N SER A 315 18.32 -29.34 31.98
CA SER A 315 19.43 -29.06 32.88
C SER A 315 19.30 -30.00 34.09
N THR A 316 19.92 -31.18 34.01
CA THR A 316 20.17 -32.00 35.19
C THR A 316 21.26 -31.32 36.00
N GLY A 317 20.84 -30.57 37.02
CA GLY A 317 21.71 -30.04 38.05
C GLY A 317 22.41 -31.17 38.80
N ASN A 318 23.71 -31.33 38.58
CA ASN A 318 24.58 -32.09 39.46
C ASN A 318 24.83 -31.27 40.73
N ILE A 319 24.12 -31.62 41.80
CA ILE A 319 24.49 -31.27 43.17
C ILE A 319 25.52 -32.32 43.60
N SER A 320 26.79 -31.97 43.67
CA SER A 320 27.80 -32.78 44.35
C SER A 320 28.34 -32.00 45.55
N SER A 321 27.92 -32.45 46.72
CA SER A 321 28.55 -32.16 48.01
C SER A 321 29.96 -32.72 48.05
N THR A 322 30.90 -31.97 48.63
CA THR A 322 31.98 -32.51 49.48
C THR A 322 32.49 -31.40 50.40
N ASP A 323 32.35 -31.65 51.70
CA ASP A 323 33.00 -30.98 52.83
C ASP A 323 34.52 -31.14 52.81
N SER A 324 35.25 -30.08 53.19
CA SER A 324 36.30 -30.05 54.24
C SER A 324 37.01 -28.69 54.23
#